data_AF-A0A0K1PTZ4-F1
#
_entry.id   AF-A0A0K1PTZ4-F1
#
_cell.length_a   1.000
_cell.length_b   1.000
_cell.length_c   1.000
_cell.angle_alpha   90.00
_cell.angle_beta   90.00
_cell.angle_gamma   90.00
#
_symmetry.space_group_name_H-M   'P 1'
#
loop_
_entity.id
_entity.type
_entity.pdbx_description
1 polymer ?
#
loop_
_entity_poly.entity_id
_entity_poly.type
_entity_poly.pdbx_seq_one_letter_code
_entity_poly.pdbx_strand_id
1 'polypeptide(L)'
;MANRTFYKAESYGTSRVYAEFRFVAPGAGTSVATANIDGADLVASIAHVAGTNKFTVTLKDAFNKVIAHSTDVVESTAGGAGNYASAGNFANEGTSAPIAFNIFTWNAAGTPRNDATDTIAVTLAFRNGNWGVK
;
A
#
# COMPACT_ATOMS: atom_id res chain seq x y z
N MET A 1 -14.32 -38.43 15.14
CA MET A 1 -13.65 -37.64 14.07
C MET A 1 -14.52 -36.43 13.77
N ALA A 2 -13.97 -35.21 13.88
CA ALA A 2 -14.74 -33.99 13.63
C ALA A 2 -15.08 -33.88 12.13
N ASN A 3 -16.37 -33.69 11.82
CA ASN A 3 -16.86 -33.54 10.46
C ASN A 3 -16.35 -32.19 9.90
N ARG A 4 -15.38 -32.22 8.96
CA ARG A 4 -14.93 -31.02 8.26
C ARG A 4 -15.82 -30.83 7.04
N THR A 5 -16.73 -29.87 7.12
CA THR A 5 -17.53 -29.43 5.97
C THR A 5 -16.60 -28.79 4.95
N PHE A 6 -16.47 -29.41 3.77
CA PHE A 6 -15.76 -28.84 2.63
C PHE A 6 -16.76 -28.09 1.75
N TYR A 7 -16.57 -26.77 1.60
CA TYR A 7 -17.37 -25.94 0.70
C TYR A 7 -16.91 -26.11 -0.75
N LYS A 8 -17.86 -26.14 -1.69
CA LYS A 8 -17.59 -26.31 -3.13
C LYS A 8 -16.86 -25.07 -3.66
N ALA A 9 -15.83 -25.28 -4.49
CA ALA A 9 -15.04 -24.24 -5.12
C ALA A 9 -15.86 -23.50 -6.20
N GLU A 10 -16.50 -22.40 -5.85
CA GLU A 10 -17.14 -21.49 -6.81
C GLU A 10 -16.20 -20.33 -7.15
N SER A 11 -15.46 -20.49 -8.25
CA SER A 11 -14.65 -19.43 -8.85
C SER A 11 -15.49 -18.70 -9.90
N TYR A 12 -15.75 -17.42 -9.69
CA TYR A 12 -16.01 -16.48 -10.78
C TYR A 12 -14.95 -15.36 -10.74
N GLY A 13 -13.79 -15.65 -11.34
CA GLY A 13 -12.82 -14.68 -11.86
C GLY A 13 -12.00 -13.90 -10.82
N THR A 14 -10.82 -14.44 -10.49
CA THR A 14 -9.71 -13.82 -9.72
C THR A 14 -10.01 -13.43 -8.27
N SER A 15 -9.99 -14.42 -7.36
CA SER A 15 -10.03 -14.18 -5.91
C SER A 15 -8.89 -13.29 -5.37
N ARG A 16 -7.87 -13.02 -6.20
CA ARG A 16 -6.72 -12.21 -5.85
C ARG A 16 -6.46 -11.15 -6.92
N VAL A 17 -6.19 -9.93 -6.45
CA VAL A 17 -5.76 -8.81 -7.28
C VAL A 17 -4.35 -8.45 -6.84
N TYR A 18 -3.41 -8.40 -7.78
CA TYR A 18 -2.05 -7.91 -7.52
C TYR A 18 -1.96 -6.51 -8.08
N ALA A 19 -1.42 -5.59 -7.30
CA ALA A 19 -1.33 -4.21 -7.67
C ALA A 19 0.03 -3.66 -7.27
N GLU A 20 0.59 -2.82 -8.12
CA GLU A 20 1.87 -2.19 -7.90
C GLU A 20 1.76 -0.72 -8.22
N PHE A 21 2.44 0.11 -7.44
CA PHE A 21 2.60 1.52 -7.76
C PHE A 21 3.93 2.03 -7.22
N ARG A 22 4.42 3.10 -7.84
CA ARG A 22 5.67 3.76 -7.47
C ARG A 22 5.48 5.26 -7.46
N PHE A 23 6.11 5.94 -6.51
CA PHE A 23 6.08 7.40 -6.44
C PHE A 23 7.36 7.97 -5.86
N VAL A 24 7.67 9.21 -6.22
CA VAL A 24 8.75 9.97 -5.58
C VAL A 24 8.19 10.63 -4.33
N ALA A 25 8.77 10.31 -3.18
CA ALA A 25 8.44 10.86 -1.88
C ALA A 25 8.62 12.38 -1.90
N PRO A 26 7.59 13.19 -1.60
CA PRO A 26 7.71 14.63 -1.57
C PRO A 26 8.21 15.11 -0.20
N GLY A 27 8.56 16.40 -0.13
CA GLY A 27 8.87 17.06 1.14
C GLY A 27 7.74 16.97 2.17
N ALA A 28 8.11 17.14 3.44
CA ALA A 28 7.19 17.10 4.58
C ALA A 28 5.93 17.96 4.33
N GLY A 29 4.76 17.41 4.66
CA GLY A 29 3.48 18.14 4.56
C GLY A 29 2.96 18.34 3.14
N THR A 30 3.61 17.76 2.13
CA THR A 30 3.20 17.87 0.72
C THR A 30 2.59 16.55 0.24
N SER A 31 1.53 16.63 -0.57
CA SER A 31 0.97 15.45 -1.23
C SER A 31 1.68 15.16 -2.55
N VAL A 32 1.78 13.88 -2.90
CA VAL A 32 2.26 13.47 -4.21
C VAL A 32 1.23 13.88 -5.26
N ALA A 33 1.64 14.65 -6.27
CA ALA A 33 0.79 14.91 -7.41
C ALA A 33 0.51 13.60 -8.15
N THR A 34 -0.75 13.34 -8.53
CA THR A 34 -1.15 12.08 -9.19
C THR A 34 -0.36 11.80 -10.47
N ALA A 35 0.03 12.84 -11.21
CA ALA A 35 0.89 12.72 -12.39
C ALA A 35 2.29 12.13 -12.11
N ASN A 36 2.71 12.12 -10.84
CA ASN A 36 4.01 11.61 -10.40
C ASN A 36 3.90 10.23 -9.73
N ILE A 37 2.76 9.55 -9.90
CA ILE A 37 2.51 8.19 -9.43
C ILE A 37 2.46 7.28 -10.66
N ASP A 38 3.40 6.35 -10.75
CA ASP A 38 3.27 5.20 -11.64
C ASP A 38 2.31 4.21 -10.97
N GLY A 39 1.19 3.87 -11.63
CA GLY A 39 0.03 3.22 -10.98
C GLY A 39 -1.03 4.21 -10.44
N ALA A 40 -1.11 5.43 -11.00
CA ALA A 40 -2.11 6.43 -10.64
C ALA A 40 -3.56 6.01 -10.92
N ASP A 41 -3.78 4.98 -11.73
CA ASP A 41 -5.07 4.32 -11.95
C ASP A 41 -5.55 3.58 -10.69
N LEU A 42 -4.65 3.08 -9.85
CA LEU A 42 -4.95 2.43 -8.57
C LEU A 42 -5.05 3.44 -7.41
N VAL A 43 -4.18 4.44 -7.38
CA VAL A 43 -3.99 5.33 -6.21
C VAL A 43 -4.81 6.61 -6.37
N ALA A 44 -5.65 6.92 -5.38
CA ALA A 44 -6.42 8.16 -5.33
C ALA A 44 -5.57 9.33 -4.80
N SER A 45 -4.80 9.09 -3.74
CA SER A 45 -3.92 10.10 -3.15
C SER A 45 -2.80 9.48 -2.31
N ILE A 46 -1.70 10.23 -2.20
CA ILE A 46 -0.61 9.96 -1.26
C ILE A 46 -0.27 11.30 -0.58
N ALA A 47 -0.48 11.39 0.72
CA ALA A 47 -0.23 12.60 1.50
C ALA A 47 0.90 12.38 2.50
N HIS A 48 1.94 13.22 2.45
CA HIS A 48 2.98 13.22 3.48
C HIS A 48 2.48 13.93 4.73
N VAL A 49 2.46 13.24 5.86
CA VAL A 49 2.10 13.83 7.15
C VAL A 49 3.27 14.67 7.67
N ALA A 50 3.06 15.97 7.79
CA ALA A 50 4.06 16.94 8.22
C ALA A 50 4.71 16.53 9.55
N GLY A 51 6.04 16.66 9.64
CA GLY A 51 6.82 16.35 10.85
C GLY A 51 6.93 14.86 11.19
N THR A 52 6.52 13.96 10.30
CA THR A 52 6.59 12.51 10.51
C THR A 52 7.28 11.80 9.34
N ASN A 53 7.64 10.53 9.50
CA ASN A 53 8.17 9.68 8.43
C ASN A 53 7.05 8.95 7.64
N LYS A 54 5.85 9.52 7.60
CA LYS A 54 4.62 8.80 7.25
C LYS A 54 3.95 9.40 6.03
N PHE A 55 3.64 8.54 5.06
CA PHE A 55 2.72 8.81 3.98
C PHE A 55 1.39 8.11 4.24
N THR A 56 0.28 8.80 4.03
CA THR A 56 -1.05 8.19 4.00
C THR A 56 -1.42 7.96 2.55
N VAL A 57 -1.62 6.70 2.18
CA VAL A 57 -2.07 6.28 0.86
C VAL A 57 -3.55 5.97 0.93
N THR A 58 -4.30 6.41 -0.08
CA THR A 58 -5.69 6.02 -0.29
C THR A 58 -5.82 5.50 -1.72
N LEU A 59 -6.30 4.28 -1.87
CA LEU A 59 -6.60 3.67 -3.17
C LEU A 59 -7.91 4.23 -3.72
N LYS A 60 -8.18 4.02 -5.01
CA LYS A 60 -9.47 4.40 -5.61
C LYS A 60 -10.56 3.38 -5.32
N ASP A 61 -10.19 2.11 -5.23
CA ASP A 61 -11.12 1.00 -5.08
C ASP A 61 -11.14 0.43 -3.66
N ALA A 62 -12.29 -0.16 -3.33
CA ALA A 62 -12.47 -0.98 -2.14
C ALA A 62 -12.02 -2.42 -2.41
N PHE A 63 -11.37 -3.03 -1.42
CA PHE A 63 -11.00 -4.44 -1.46
C PHE A 63 -11.42 -5.12 -0.16
N ASN A 64 -11.68 -6.42 -0.23
CA ASN A 64 -12.09 -7.18 0.95
C ASN A 64 -10.93 -7.30 1.95
N LYS A 65 -9.71 -7.58 1.49
CA LYS A 65 -8.55 -7.70 2.38
C LYS A 65 -7.22 -7.54 1.67
N VAL A 66 -6.24 -6.92 2.31
CA VAL A 66 -4.82 -7.00 1.94
C VAL A 66 -4.23 -8.27 2.57
N ILE A 67 -3.78 -9.20 1.74
CA ILE A 67 -3.26 -10.50 2.18
C ILE A 67 -1.73 -10.57 2.14
N ALA A 68 -1.09 -9.71 1.36
CA ALA A 68 0.34 -9.51 1.38
C ALA A 68 0.67 -8.09 0.92
N HIS A 69 1.78 -7.57 1.38
CA HIS A 69 2.33 -6.30 0.93
C HIS A 69 3.86 -6.36 1.00
N SER A 70 4.50 -5.65 0.07
CA SER A 70 5.91 -5.34 0.09
C SER A 70 6.05 -3.86 -0.22
N THR A 71 7.01 -3.21 0.41
CA THR A 71 7.29 -1.80 0.18
C THR A 71 8.77 -1.59 0.36
N ASP A 72 9.39 -0.86 -0.56
CA ASP A 72 10.82 -0.61 -0.47
C ASP A 72 11.22 0.70 -1.18
N VAL A 73 12.40 1.19 -0.83
CA VAL A 73 13.06 2.31 -1.51
C VAL A 73 13.85 1.76 -2.69
N VAL A 74 13.38 2.03 -3.90
CA VAL A 74 14.00 1.52 -5.13
C VAL A 74 15.18 2.41 -5.54
N GLU A 75 15.06 3.71 -5.32
CA GLU A 75 16.10 4.69 -5.63
C GLU A 75 16.15 5.75 -4.54
N SER A 76 17.34 6.02 -4.01
CA SER A 76 17.59 7.11 -3.06
C SER A 76 18.59 8.09 -3.65
N THR A 77 18.10 9.28 -4.01
CA THR A 77 18.95 10.40 -4.46
C THR A 77 19.63 11.14 -3.31
N ALA A 78 19.25 10.85 -2.06
CA ALA A 78 19.85 11.42 -0.86
C ALA A 78 21.12 10.67 -0.38
N GLY A 79 21.57 9.65 -1.11
CA GLY A 79 22.85 8.95 -0.86
C GLY A 79 22.86 7.99 0.34
N GLY A 80 21.70 7.66 0.92
CA GLY A 80 21.61 6.70 2.03
C GLY A 80 21.48 5.26 1.54
N ALA A 81 22.61 4.54 1.49
CA ALA A 81 22.58 3.11 1.24
C ALA A 81 21.84 2.37 2.36
N GLY A 82 20.94 1.44 2.00
CA GLY A 82 20.19 0.62 2.96
C GLY A 82 18.99 1.31 3.61
N ASN A 83 18.61 2.50 3.15
CA ASN A 83 17.30 3.05 3.49
C ASN A 83 16.20 2.12 2.99
N TYR A 84 15.10 2.06 3.73
CA TYR A 84 13.98 1.18 3.39
C TYR A 84 12.66 1.83 3.77
N ALA A 85 11.60 1.29 3.20
CA ALA A 85 10.24 1.68 3.51
C ALA A 85 9.44 0.47 4.00
N SER A 86 8.36 0.72 4.71
CA SER A 86 7.44 -0.34 5.14
C SER A 86 6.01 0.15 5.05
N ALA A 87 5.07 -0.76 4.76
CA ALA A 87 3.65 -0.47 4.78
C ALA A 87 2.98 -1.05 6.02
N GLY A 88 1.94 -0.38 6.51
CA GLY A 88 1.17 -0.81 7.67
C GLY A 88 -0.13 -0.04 7.84
N ASN A 89 -0.87 -0.37 8.90
CA ASN A 89 -2.12 0.32 9.27
C ASN A 89 -3.19 0.31 8.15
N PHE A 90 -3.38 -0.83 7.49
CA PHE A 90 -4.43 -1.01 6.49
C PHE A 90 -5.81 -0.84 7.14
N ALA A 91 -6.60 0.06 6.58
CA ALA A 91 -7.93 0.44 7.02
C ALA A 91 -8.94 0.18 5.89
N ASN A 92 -10.23 0.14 6.27
CA ASN A 92 -11.38 -0.06 5.38
C ASN A 92 -11.46 -1.44 4.70
N GLU A 93 -10.67 -2.42 5.15
CA GLU A 93 -10.78 -3.81 4.69
C GLU A 93 -12.19 -4.36 4.93
N GLY A 94 -12.80 -4.94 3.89
CA GLY A 94 -14.12 -5.57 3.97
C GLY A 94 -15.28 -4.57 3.96
N THR A 95 -15.00 -3.30 3.73
CA THR A 95 -16.02 -2.24 3.62
C THR A 95 -16.19 -1.82 2.16
N SER A 96 -17.16 -0.93 1.90
CA SER A 96 -17.33 -0.29 0.59
C SER A 96 -16.46 0.96 0.41
N ALA A 97 -15.69 1.35 1.43
CA ALA A 97 -14.77 2.49 1.33
C ALA A 97 -13.43 2.03 0.74
N PRO A 98 -12.72 2.89 -0.01
CA PRO A 98 -11.42 2.53 -0.55
C PRO A 98 -10.41 2.20 0.55
N ILE A 99 -9.49 1.28 0.25
CA ILE A 99 -8.42 0.92 1.18
C ILE A 99 -7.53 2.14 1.43
N ALA A 100 -7.25 2.41 2.70
CA ALA A 100 -6.26 3.39 3.11
C ALA A 100 -5.19 2.73 3.98
N PHE A 101 -3.94 3.14 3.87
CA PHE A 101 -2.84 2.60 4.66
C PHE A 101 -1.71 3.60 4.79
N ASN A 102 -0.72 3.26 5.60
CA ASN A 102 0.45 4.08 5.82
C ASN A 102 1.71 3.45 5.24
N ILE A 103 2.56 4.29 4.66
CA ILE A 103 3.94 3.97 4.33
C ILE A 103 4.84 4.73 5.31
N PHE A 104 5.82 4.04 5.87
CA PHE A 104 6.81 4.58 6.78
C PHE A 104 8.19 4.48 6.15
N THR A 105 8.98 5.55 6.26
CA THR A 105 10.36 5.60 5.74
C THR A 105 11.38 5.57 6.88
N TRP A 106 12.47 4.83 6.65
CA TRP A 106 13.50 4.55 7.63
C TRP A 106 14.87 4.69 7.01
N ASN A 107 15.86 5.08 7.80
CA ASN A 107 17.24 4.89 7.41
C ASN A 107 17.69 3.44 7.66
N ALA A 108 18.87 3.08 7.16
CA ALA A 108 19.45 1.74 7.35
C ALA A 108 19.57 1.30 8.83
N ALA A 109 19.70 2.26 9.76
CA ALA A 109 19.77 1.99 11.19
C ALA A 109 18.39 1.82 11.87
N GLY A 110 17.29 1.92 11.11
CA GLY A 110 15.92 1.77 11.62
C GLY A 110 15.37 2.99 12.34
N THR A 111 15.98 4.17 12.17
CA THR A 111 15.42 5.43 12.69
C THR A 111 14.46 6.07 11.67
N PRO A 112 13.33 6.65 12.13
CA PRO A 112 12.36 7.34 11.28
C PRO A 112 13.01 8.45 10.45
N ARG A 113 12.63 8.53 9.17
CA ARG A 113 13.22 9.49 8.23
C ARG A 113 12.15 10.21 7.42
N ASN A 114 12.30 11.51 7.22
CA ASN A 114 11.40 12.33 6.41
C ASN A 114 12.15 12.81 5.16
N ASP A 115 12.19 11.96 4.14
CA ASP A 115 12.99 12.23 2.94
C ASP A 115 12.11 12.59 1.75
N ALA A 116 12.51 13.66 1.06
CA ALA A 116 11.75 14.35 0.03
C ALA A 116 12.14 13.97 -1.40
N THR A 117 12.85 12.85 -1.57
CA THR A 117 13.48 12.53 -2.86
C THR A 117 13.62 11.03 -3.16
N ASP A 118 13.29 10.16 -2.21
CA ASP A 118 13.31 8.71 -2.45
C ASP A 118 12.21 8.30 -3.41
N THR A 119 12.49 7.34 -4.27
CA THR A 119 11.42 6.65 -4.97
C THR A 119 11.04 5.37 -4.26
N ILE A 120 9.77 5.30 -3.87
CA ILE A 120 9.20 4.20 -3.11
C ILE A 120 8.33 3.37 -4.05
N ALA A 121 8.53 2.06 -4.05
CA ALA A 121 7.65 1.12 -4.73
C ALA A 121 6.87 0.31 -3.71
N VAL A 122 5.63 0.00 -4.08
CA VAL A 122 4.69 -0.77 -3.26
C VAL A 122 4.09 -1.86 -4.12
N THR A 123 4.13 -3.10 -3.63
CA THR A 123 3.42 -4.24 -4.20
C THR A 123 2.40 -4.72 -3.20
N LEU A 124 1.15 -4.88 -3.63
CA LEU A 124 0.04 -5.33 -2.81
C LEU A 124 -0.60 -6.56 -3.44
N ALA A 125 -0.99 -7.51 -2.60
CA ALA A 125 -1.89 -8.59 -2.98
C ALA A 125 -3.17 -8.45 -2.17
N PHE A 126 -4.28 -8.28 -2.88
CA PHE A 126 -5.61 -8.24 -2.29
C PHE A 126 -6.30 -9.57 -2.45
N ARG A 127 -7.15 -9.91 -1.50
CA ARG A 127 -8.26 -10.81 -1.72
C ARG A 127 -9.43 -9.97 -2.22
N ASN A 128 -9.88 -10.25 -3.44
CA ASN A 128 -11.08 -9.67 -3.99
C ASN A 128 -12.05 -10.82 -4.28
N GLY A 129 -12.91 -11.14 -3.32
CA GLY A 129 -13.83 -12.26 -3.45
C GLY A 129 -15.09 -11.98 -2.67
N ASN A 130 -16.22 -12.08 -3.35
CA ASN A 130 -17.51 -12.24 -2.68
C ASN A 130 -17.79 -13.72 -2.52
N TRP A 131 -17.69 -14.24 -1.29
CA TRP A 131 -18.27 -15.52 -0.92
C TRP A 131 -19.22 -15.26 0.25
N GLY A 132 -20.49 -15.01 -0.07
CA GLY A 132 -21.59 -15.27 0.85
C GLY A 132 -22.53 -14.15 1.27
N VAL A 133 -22.48 -12.92 0.74
CA VAL A 133 -23.49 -11.88 1.10
C VAL A 133 -23.74 -10.91 -0.07
N LYS A 134 -24.95 -10.90 -0.63
CA LYS A 134 -26.04 -10.08 -0.08
C LYS A 134 -27.17 -11.01 0.33
#